data_AF-A0A949ILZ4-F1
#
_entry.id   AF-A0A949ILZ4-F1
#
_cell.length_a   1.000
_cell.length_b   1.000
_cell.length_c   1.000
_cell.angle_alpha   90.00
_cell.angle_beta   90.00
_cell.angle_gamma   90.00
#
_symmetry.space_group_name_H-M   'P 1'
#
loop_
_entity.id
_entity.type
_entity.pdbx_description
1 polymer ?
#
loop_
_entity_poly.entity_id
_entity_poly.type
_entity_poly.pdbx_seq_one_letter_code
_entity_poly.pdbx_strand_id
1 'polypeptide(L)' 'MTHPFHPLRDHKYELVTYRQNWGEYRVYYINKDGGLDSIPAQWTDFNPVDPFVAVSNGRAALRTKELLELCSFLRDLGK' A
#
# COMPACT_ATOMS: atom_id res chain seq x y z
N MET A 1 -0.12 -3.79 9.51
CA MET A 1 -0.45 -4.18 8.11
C MET A 1 -1.93 -4.01 7.88
N THR A 2 -2.34 -3.07 7.03
CA THR A 2 -3.73 -2.62 6.87
C THR A 2 -4.37 -3.02 5.54
N HIS A 3 -3.59 -3.47 4.56
CA HIS A 3 -4.13 -3.83 3.24
C HIS A 3 -5.16 -4.99 3.31
N PRO A 4 -6.34 -4.88 2.69
CA PRO A 4 -7.44 -5.84 2.83
C PRO A 4 -7.16 -7.23 2.27
N PHE A 5 -6.38 -7.32 1.19
CA PHE A 5 -6.12 -8.59 0.50
C PHE A 5 -4.79 -9.26 0.89
N HIS A 6 -4.10 -8.75 1.91
CA HIS A 6 -2.79 -9.30 2.27
C HIS A 6 -2.91 -10.41 3.32
N PRO A 7 -2.17 -11.54 3.19
CA PRO A 7 -2.24 -12.64 4.16
C PRO A 7 -1.93 -12.25 5.60
N LEU A 8 -1.05 -11.26 5.78
CA LEU A 8 -0.64 -10.73 7.08
C LEU A 8 -1.49 -9.55 7.56
N ARG A 9 -2.74 -9.43 7.10
CA ARG A 9 -3.66 -8.38 7.58
C ARG A 9 -3.75 -8.41 9.11
N ASP A 10 -3.87 -7.23 9.71
CA ASP A 10 -3.98 -6.99 11.16
C ASP A 10 -2.74 -7.39 11.99
N HIS A 11 -1.68 -7.87 11.34
CA HIS A 11 -0.40 -8.09 12.01
C HIS A 11 0.31 -6.75 12.25
N LYS A 12 0.88 -6.64 13.45
CA LYS A 12 1.71 -5.51 13.89
C LYS A 12 3.17 -5.91 13.83
N TYR A 13 3.99 -4.96 13.42
CA TYR A 13 5.43 -5.11 13.29
C TYR A 13 6.11 -3.89 13.88
N GLU A 14 7.28 -4.10 14.47
CA GLU A 14 8.12 -3.01 14.91
C GLU A 14 8.85 -2.40 13.71
N LEU A 15 8.76 -1.08 13.58
CA LEU A 15 9.42 -0.35 12.51
C LEU A 15 10.92 -0.30 12.78
N VAL A 16 11.71 -0.85 11.87
CA VAL A 16 13.17 -0.72 11.87
C VAL A 16 13.60 0.52 11.09
N THR A 17 13.08 0.69 9.87
CA THR A 17 13.38 1.88 9.06
C THR A 17 12.30 2.18 8.03
N TYR A 18 12.25 3.44 7.59
CA TYR A 18 11.37 3.95 6.55
C TYR A 18 12.22 4.68 5.51
N ARG A 19 12.15 4.24 4.24
CA ARG A 19 12.88 4.89 3.15
C ARG A 19 12.24 4.65 1.79
N GLN A 20 12.57 5.51 0.85
CA GLN A 20 12.17 5.34 -0.55
C GLN A 20 13.07 4.30 -1.22
N ASN A 21 12.47 3.29 -1.84
CA ASN A 21 13.15 2.27 -2.62
C ASN A 21 12.27 1.83 -3.80
N TRP A 22 12.88 1.62 -4.96
CA TRP A 22 12.18 1.17 -6.19
C TRP A 22 10.95 2.01 -6.57
N GLY A 23 11.02 3.33 -6.35
CA GLY A 23 9.95 4.26 -6.72
C GLY A 23 8.81 4.39 -5.71
N GLU A 24 8.82 3.63 -4.61
CA GLU A 24 7.82 3.75 -3.54
C GLU A 24 8.47 3.86 -2.15
N TYR A 25 7.70 4.33 -1.18
CA TYR A 25 8.12 4.33 0.21
C TYR A 25 7.83 2.99 0.85
N ARG A 26 8.82 2.45 1.57
CA ARG A 26 8.74 1.15 2.22
C ARG A 26 9.07 1.25 3.69
N VAL A 27 8.37 0.44 4.49
CA VAL A 27 8.71 0.21 5.90
C VAL A 27 9.40 -1.14 6.01
N TYR A 28 10.45 -1.18 6.82
CA TYR A 28 11.25 -2.36 7.09
C TYR A 28 10.99 -2.83 8.51
N TYR A 29 10.95 -4.15 8.70
CA TYR A 29 10.67 -4.77 9.99
C TYR A 29 11.38 -6.12 10.13
N ILE A 30 11.52 -6.61 11.36
CA ILE A 30 12.02 -7.96 11.62
C ILE A 30 10.84 -8.94 11.59
N ASN A 31 10.92 -9.95 10.73
CA ASN A 31 9.90 -10.98 10.59
C ASN A 31 9.98 -12.02 11.73
N LYS A 32 9.03 -12.97 11.74
CA LYS A 32 8.94 -13.98 12.81
C LYS A 32 10.15 -14.93 12.87
N ASP A 33 10.88 -15.05 11.76
CA ASP A 33 12.07 -15.88 11.64
C ASP A 33 13.37 -15.09 11.92
N GLY A 34 13.27 -13.82 12.33
CA GLY A 34 14.40 -12.95 12.65
C GLY A 34 15.05 -12.27 11.43
N GLY A 35 14.49 -12.43 10.24
CA GLY A 35 14.95 -11.80 9.01
C GLY A 35 14.43 -10.37 8.83
N LEU A 36 15.16 -9.56 8.06
CA LEU A 36 14.73 -8.20 7.69
C LEU A 36 13.85 -8.25 6.43
N ASP A 37 12.57 -7.93 6.58
CA ASP A 37 11.61 -7.82 5.49
C ASP A 37 11.16 -6.37 5.28
N SER A 38 10.50 -6.12 4.15
CA SER A 38 9.89 -4.83 3.85
C SER A 38 8.52 -4.96 3.21
N ILE A 39 7.65 -4.01 3.51
CA ILE A 39 6.33 -3.85 2.88
C ILE A 39 6.15 -2.40 2.43
N PRO A 40 5.35 -2.16 1.36
CA PRO A 40 4.97 -0.80 0.98
C PRO A 40 4.35 -0.05 2.16
N ALA A 41 4.79 1.18 2.40
CA ALA A 41 4.27 2.00 3.49
C ALA A 41 2.76 2.25 3.34
N GLN A 42 2.28 2.36 2.10
CA GLN A 42 0.86 2.47 1.72
C GLN A 42 0.00 1.28 2.18
N TRP A 43 0.61 0.14 2.51
CA TRP A 43 -0.10 -1.03 3.05
C TRP A 43 -0.10 -1.08 4.57
N THR A 44 0.43 -0.06 5.23
CA THR A 44 0.51 0.05 6.68
C THR A 44 -0.19 1.31 7.17
N ASP A 45 -0.37 1.39 8.47
CA ASP A 45 -0.81 2.57 9.21
C ASP A 45 0.34 3.54 9.53
N PHE A 46 1.54 3.32 8.97
CA PHE A 46 2.69 4.19 9.19
C PHE A 46 2.45 5.62 8.69
N ASN A 47 1.83 5.75 7.51
CA ASN A 47 1.45 7.05 6.97
C ASN A 47 0.05 7.45 7.44
N PRO A 48 -0.23 8.76 7.57
CA PRO A 48 -1.58 9.24 7.76
C PRO A 48 -2.52 8.67 6.69
N VAL A 49 -3.76 8.38 7.08
CA VAL A 49 -4.78 7.90 6.16
C VAL A 49 -5.00 8.96 5.07
N ASP A 50 -4.93 8.52 3.81
CA ASP A 50 -5.21 9.41 2.69
C ASP A 50 -6.64 10.00 2.79
N PRO A 51 -6.82 11.32 2.62
CA PRO A 51 -8.13 11.96 2.78
C PRO A 51 -9.23 11.38 1.89
N PHE A 52 -8.90 10.94 0.67
CA PHE A 52 -9.86 10.29 -0.21
C PHE A 52 -10.32 8.94 0.37
N VAL A 53 -9.40 8.15 0.91
CA VAL A 53 -9.73 6.88 1.58
C VAL A 53 -10.62 7.11 2.81
N ALA A 54 -10.31 8.14 3.60
CA ALA A 54 -11.13 8.51 4.76
C ALA A 54 -12.57 8.90 4.36
N VAL A 55 -12.71 9.74 3.32
CA VAL A 55 -14.03 10.20 2.83
C VAL A 55 -14.79 9.08 2.12
N SER A 56 -14.11 8.25 1.33
CA SER A 56 -14.76 7.15 0.60
C SER A 56 -15.30 6.08 1.54
N ASN A 57 -14.68 5.92 2.72
CA ASN A 57 -15.07 4.96 3.75
C ASN A 57 -15.31 3.54 3.17
N GLY A 58 -14.37 3.10 2.33
CA GLY A 58 -14.43 1.79 1.67
C GLY A 58 -15.43 1.67 0.51
N ARG A 59 -16.16 2.74 0.16
CA ARG A 59 -17.13 2.74 -0.96
C ARG A 59 -16.50 2.97 -2.32
N ALA A 60 -15.27 3.49 -2.35
CA ALA A 60 -14.52 3.72 -3.58
C ALA A 60 -13.05 3.37 -3.37
N ALA A 61 -12.53 2.52 -4.27
CA ALA A 61 -11.13 2.10 -4.30
C ALA A 61 -10.23 3.04 -5.11
N LEU A 62 -10.80 3.77 -6.07
CA LEU A 62 -10.08 4.67 -6.97
C LEU A 62 -10.80 6.01 -7.10
N ARG A 63 -10.04 7.09 -7.22
CA ARG A 63 -10.49 8.40 -7.67
C ARG A 63 -10.83 8.32 -9.16
N THR A 64 -11.69 9.23 -9.64
CA THR A 64 -12.04 9.30 -11.07
C THR A 64 -10.80 9.39 -11.96
N LYS A 65 -9.80 10.16 -11.56
CA LYS A 65 -8.52 10.28 -12.27
C LYS A 65 -7.81 8.92 -12.39
N GLU A 66 -7.68 8.19 -11.29
CA GLU A 66 -7.02 6.88 -11.26
C GLU A 66 -7.79 5.84 -12.08
N LEU A 67 -9.13 5.91 -12.08
CA LEU A 67 -9.97 5.05 -12.92
C LEU A 67 -9.75 5.33 -14.41
N LEU A 68 -9.62 6.60 -14.81
CA LEU A 68 -9.31 6.99 -16.19
C LEU A 68 -7.90 6.54 -16.60
N GLU A 69 -6.92 6.67 -15.70
CA GLU A 69 -5.55 6.18 -15.90
C GLU A 69 -5.53 4.66 -16.08
N LEU A 70 -6.26 3.92 -15.25
CA LEU A 70 -6.43 2.46 -15.38
C LEU A 70 -7.05 2.09 -16.73
N CYS A 71 -8.11 2.78 -17.14
CA CYS A 71 -8.73 2.57 -18.46
C CYS A 71 -7.80 2.89 -19.64
N SER A 72 -6.87 3.83 -19.48
CA SER A 72 -5.83 4.10 -20.48
C SER A 72 -4.83 2.94 -20.52
N PHE A 73 -4.32 2.56 -19.35
CA PHE A 73 -3.34 1.48 -19.21
C PHE A 73 -3.84 0.15 -19.78
N LEU A 74 -5.09 -0.22 -19.49
CA LEU A 74 -5.69 -1.45 -20.02
C LEU A 74 -5.87 -1.41 -21.55
N ARG A 75 -6.15 -0.24 -22.13
CA ARG A 75 -6.21 -0.07 -23.59
C ARG A 75 -4.85 -0.24 -24.26
N ASP A 76 -3.79 0.19 -23.59
CA ASP A 76 -2.43 0.09 -24.12
C ASP A 76 -1.84 -1.31 -23.98
N LEU A 77 -2.22 -2.06 -22.94
CA LEU A 77 -1.85 -3.47 -22.74
C LEU A 77 -2.48 -4.43 -23.77
N GLY A 78 -3.63 -4.06 -24.36
CA GLY A 78 -4.33 -4.86 -25.36
C GLY A 78 -3.82 -4.71 -26.79
N LYS A 79 -2.71 -3.99 -26.99
CA LYS A 79 -2.00 -3.85 -28.27
C LYS A 79 -0.80 -4.81 -28.31
#